data_AF-A0A8I6R8F8-F1
#
_entry.id   AF-A0A8I6R8F8-F1
#
_cell.length_a   1.000
_cell.length_b   1.000
_cell.length_c   1.000
_cell.angle_alpha   90.00
_cell.angle_beta   90.00
_cell.angle_gamma   90.00
#
_symmetry.space_group_name_H-M   'P 1'
#
loop_
_entity.id
_entity.type
_entity.pdbx_description
1 polymer ?
#
loop_
_entity_poly.entity_id
_entity_poly.type
_entity_poly.pdbx_seq_one_letter_code
_entity_poly.pdbx_strand_id
1 'polypeptide(L)'
;MIQAHTAIENKVYPERIYQGSSGSYFVKNPSGKIIGVFKPKDEEPYGRLNPKWTKWMHRLCCPCCFGRSCLIPNQGYLSEAGASLVDQKLNLGIVPKTKVVYLTSETFNYDSIARGTSHFKHFMFDSCPIVGKRFNRLGLKPKVGSFQVFVDGYKDADYWLRRFEVDGMPPATQREFRFQFERLVVLDYIIRNTDRGNDNWLIKYDPPVVKNQPRLGGGDEEMKDPTDWDTAKPNISVAAIDNGLAFPFKHPDSWRAYPYHWAWIPQAKVPFSQETKDLILPRIRDINFVEELIDDLRNLFKQDKGFDGKAFDQQMSVMHGQILNLKQALIDNSSPLQLVQKPAIVLRRTSGLVGTTSTFKSFSDAFTEDVQRKSPFFSWC
;
A
#
# COMPACT_ATOMS: atom_id res chain seq x y z
N MET A 1 14.79 1.05 11.27
CA MET A 1 15.93 1.57 10.48
C MET A 1 17.28 1.36 11.14
N ILE A 2 17.50 1.81 12.40
CA ILE A 2 18.78 1.57 13.11
C ILE A 2 19.17 0.09 13.07
N GLN A 3 18.27 -0.81 13.46
CA GLN A 3 18.51 -2.26 13.41
C GLN A 3 18.88 -2.78 12.00
N ALA A 4 18.33 -2.20 10.93
CA ALA A 4 18.65 -2.61 9.56
C ALA A 4 20.07 -2.18 9.16
N HIS A 5 20.49 -0.96 9.52
CA HIS A 5 21.85 -0.50 9.27
C HIS A 5 22.87 -1.32 10.05
N THR A 6 22.63 -1.55 11.35
CA THR A 6 23.49 -2.39 12.19
C THR A 6 23.59 -3.82 11.67
N ALA A 7 22.49 -4.39 11.15
CA ALA A 7 22.52 -5.72 10.55
C ALA A 7 23.46 -5.76 9.33
N ILE A 8 23.34 -4.78 8.42
CA ILE A 8 24.16 -4.67 7.22
C ILE A 8 25.64 -4.46 7.56
N GLU A 9 25.94 -3.61 8.54
CA GLU A 9 27.31 -3.39 9.06
C GLU A 9 27.91 -4.68 9.62
N ASN A 10 27.08 -5.50 10.28
CA ASN A 10 27.44 -6.83 10.78
C ASN A 10 27.33 -7.95 9.73
N LYS A 11 27.29 -7.61 8.43
CA LYS A 11 27.21 -8.55 7.30
C LYS A 11 25.96 -9.45 7.28
N VAL A 12 24.91 -9.05 7.99
CA VAL A 12 23.57 -9.64 7.89
C VAL A 12 22.79 -8.85 6.84
N TYR A 13 22.89 -9.29 5.59
CA TYR A 13 22.35 -8.56 4.45
C TYR A 13 20.86 -8.83 4.18
N PRO A 14 20.14 -7.86 3.58
CA PRO A 14 18.84 -8.10 2.99
C PRO A 14 18.83 -9.22 1.95
N GLU A 15 17.81 -10.07 2.00
CA GLU A 15 17.64 -11.22 1.10
C GLU A 15 16.61 -10.91 0.02
N ARG A 16 16.93 -11.26 -1.23
CA ARG A 16 16.05 -10.98 -2.36
C ARG A 16 14.81 -11.86 -2.34
N ILE A 17 13.66 -11.25 -2.56
CA ILE A 17 12.38 -11.92 -2.80
C ILE A 17 12.29 -12.21 -4.31
N TYR A 18 12.20 -13.50 -4.67
CA TYR A 18 12.15 -13.90 -6.08
C TYR A 18 10.75 -13.80 -6.70
N GLN A 19 9.72 -13.92 -5.87
CA GLN A 19 8.32 -13.72 -6.26
C GLN A 19 8.05 -12.24 -6.60
N GLY A 20 7.02 -11.98 -7.42
CA GLY A 20 6.67 -10.62 -7.89
C GLY A 20 7.41 -10.19 -9.16
N SER A 21 7.40 -8.90 -9.50
CA SER A 21 7.94 -8.41 -10.78
C SER A 21 9.01 -7.31 -10.68
N SER A 22 9.36 -6.91 -9.46
CA SER A 22 10.37 -5.89 -9.11
C SER A 22 11.52 -6.48 -8.29
N GLY A 23 12.58 -5.70 -8.06
CA GLY A 23 13.52 -5.97 -6.98
C GLY A 23 12.87 -5.66 -5.62
N SER A 24 12.68 -6.70 -4.80
CA SER A 24 12.17 -6.58 -3.42
C SER A 24 13.07 -7.40 -2.50
N TYR A 25 13.27 -6.93 -1.27
CA TYR A 25 14.23 -7.52 -0.33
C TYR A 25 13.64 -7.64 1.07
N PHE A 26 13.75 -8.81 1.68
CA PHE A 26 13.55 -8.98 3.12
C PHE A 26 14.74 -8.39 3.87
N VAL A 27 14.50 -7.31 4.61
CA VAL A 27 15.50 -6.68 5.47
C VAL A 27 15.48 -7.33 6.84
N LYS A 28 16.66 -7.65 7.37
CA LYS A 28 16.84 -8.33 8.64
C LYS A 28 17.40 -7.40 9.71
N ASN A 29 17.17 -7.75 10.98
CA ASN A 29 17.88 -7.17 12.11
C ASN A 29 19.20 -7.95 12.38
N PRO A 30 20.03 -7.54 13.35
CA PRO A 30 21.30 -8.24 13.65
C PRO A 30 21.13 -9.69 14.11
N SER A 31 19.95 -10.08 14.60
CA SER A 31 19.65 -11.47 14.98
C SER A 31 19.14 -12.32 13.79
N GLY A 32 19.10 -11.76 12.57
CA GLY A 32 18.63 -12.44 11.36
C GLY A 32 17.10 -12.50 11.21
N LYS A 33 16.31 -11.90 12.12
CA LYS A 33 14.85 -11.82 11.99
C LYS A 33 14.48 -10.80 10.93
N ILE A 34 13.51 -11.13 10.07
CA ILE A 34 12.93 -10.20 9.09
C ILE A 34 12.17 -9.10 9.84
N ILE A 35 12.48 -7.84 9.51
CA ILE A 35 11.87 -6.64 10.12
C ILE A 35 11.14 -5.76 9.10
N GLY A 36 11.39 -5.97 7.81
CA GLY A 36 10.73 -5.19 6.77
C GLY A 36 10.98 -5.70 5.37
N VAL A 37 10.22 -5.16 4.43
CA VAL A 37 10.41 -5.33 3.00
C VAL A 37 10.88 -4.01 2.42
N PHE A 38 12.02 -4.05 1.71
CA PHE A 38 12.57 -2.89 1.01
C PHE A 38 12.43 -3.06 -0.50
N LYS A 39 11.87 -2.04 -1.16
CA LYS A 39 11.69 -2.00 -2.62
C LYS A 39 12.43 -0.76 -3.19
N PRO A 40 13.67 -0.91 -3.70
CA PRO A 40 14.42 0.21 -4.25
C PRO A 40 13.83 0.72 -5.56
N LYS A 41 13.72 2.04 -5.69
CA LYS A 41 13.16 2.75 -6.86
C LYS A 41 13.78 2.28 -8.17
N ASP A 42 15.10 2.18 -8.21
CA ASP A 42 15.84 1.88 -9.44
C ASP A 42 15.73 0.41 -9.90
N GLU A 43 15.13 -0.47 -9.09
CA GLU A 43 14.87 -1.88 -9.41
C GLU A 43 13.37 -2.20 -9.59
N GLU A 44 12.52 -1.18 -9.64
CA GLU A 44 11.11 -1.31 -10.03
C GLU A 44 10.97 -1.89 -11.44
N PRO A 45 9.77 -2.36 -11.86
CA PRO A 45 9.58 -2.99 -13.17
C PRO A 45 10.06 -2.14 -14.36
N TYR A 46 9.99 -0.82 -14.23
CA TYR A 46 10.46 0.18 -15.21
C TYR A 46 11.72 0.92 -14.76
N GLY A 47 12.31 0.52 -13.63
CA GLY A 47 13.57 1.05 -13.14
C GLY A 47 14.74 0.67 -14.04
N ARG A 48 15.76 1.53 -14.09
CA ARG A 48 16.96 1.34 -14.94
C ARG A 48 17.70 0.03 -14.61
N LEU A 49 17.65 -0.42 -13.37
CA LEU A 49 18.38 -1.57 -12.85
C LEU A 49 17.43 -2.72 -12.49
N ASN A 50 16.28 -2.84 -13.16
CA ASN A 50 15.39 -3.97 -12.96
C ASN A 50 16.16 -5.29 -13.21
N PRO A 51 16.28 -6.18 -12.21
CA PRO A 51 17.03 -7.42 -12.34
C PRO A 51 16.30 -8.53 -13.13
N LYS A 52 15.06 -8.32 -13.59
CA LYS A 52 14.28 -9.27 -14.40
C LYS A 52 14.35 -8.90 -15.89
N TRP A 53 15.16 -9.65 -16.66
CA TRP A 53 15.44 -9.44 -18.09
C TRP A 53 14.20 -9.50 -19.01
N THR A 54 13.17 -10.25 -18.62
CA THR A 54 11.96 -10.49 -19.43
C THR A 54 11.17 -9.22 -19.77
N LYS A 55 11.16 -8.20 -18.91
CA LYS A 55 10.47 -6.93 -19.18
C LYS A 55 11.28 -5.99 -20.10
N TRP A 56 12.60 -6.13 -20.17
CA TRP A 56 13.42 -5.39 -21.14
C TRP A 56 13.15 -5.87 -22.57
N MET A 57 13.03 -7.19 -22.77
CA MET A 57 12.64 -7.81 -24.04
C MET A 57 11.22 -7.41 -24.46
N HIS A 58 10.27 -7.39 -23.51
CA HIS A 58 8.90 -6.93 -23.78
C HIS A 58 8.79 -5.42 -24.09
N ARG A 59 9.65 -4.58 -23.50
CA ARG A 59 9.73 -3.13 -23.80
C ARG A 59 10.12 -2.85 -25.26
N LEU A 60 10.89 -3.74 -25.89
CA LEU A 60 11.29 -3.62 -27.29
C LEU A 60 10.22 -4.12 -28.27
N CYS A 61 9.46 -5.17 -27.94
CA CYS A 61 8.62 -5.86 -28.92
C CYS A 61 7.17 -5.34 -29.02
N CYS A 62 6.61 -4.67 -28.02
CA CYS A 62 5.21 -4.18 -28.05
C CYS A 62 4.99 -2.91 -27.19
N PRO A 63 5.34 -1.70 -27.63
CA PRO A 63 5.25 -0.49 -26.79
C PRO A 63 3.81 -0.03 -26.43
N CYS A 64 2.79 -0.37 -27.23
CA CYS A 64 1.39 0.06 -27.02
C CYS A 64 0.60 -0.76 -25.99
N CYS A 65 1.11 -1.93 -25.58
CA CYS A 65 0.43 -2.84 -24.67
C CYS A 65 1.07 -2.94 -23.28
N PHE A 66 2.05 -2.10 -22.93
CA PHE A 66 2.87 -2.36 -21.74
C PHE A 66 2.92 -1.15 -20.81
N GLY A 67 2.71 -1.40 -19.51
CA GLY A 67 2.50 -0.35 -18.52
C GLY A 67 1.04 -0.11 -18.18
N ARG A 68 0.81 0.25 -16.91
CA ARG A 68 -0.46 0.87 -16.52
C ARG A 68 -0.39 2.33 -16.97
N SER A 69 -0.92 2.62 -18.16
CA SER A 69 -0.86 3.95 -18.81
C SER A 69 -1.47 5.08 -17.99
N CYS A 70 -2.22 4.77 -16.94
CA CYS A 70 -2.79 5.71 -15.98
C CYS A 70 -1.87 6.00 -14.77
N LEU A 71 -0.71 5.33 -14.64
CA LEU A 71 0.24 5.53 -13.55
C LEU A 71 1.48 6.29 -14.02
N ILE A 72 2.04 7.12 -13.14
CA ILE A 72 3.34 7.77 -13.37
C ILE A 72 4.44 6.70 -13.25
N PRO A 73 5.34 6.57 -14.24
CA PRO A 73 6.42 5.58 -14.17
C PRO A 73 7.39 5.83 -13.02
N ASN A 74 7.94 4.75 -12.45
CA ASN A 74 9.07 4.79 -11.51
C ASN A 74 8.81 5.58 -10.21
N GLN A 75 7.56 5.58 -9.75
CA GLN A 75 7.11 6.18 -8.49
C GLN A 75 6.41 5.14 -7.58
N GLY A 76 6.61 3.85 -7.80
CA GLY A 76 5.95 2.81 -7.02
C GLY A 76 6.27 2.90 -5.52
N TYR A 77 7.53 3.20 -5.18
CA TYR A 77 7.94 3.42 -3.80
C TYR A 77 7.23 4.60 -3.11
N LEU A 78 6.87 5.65 -3.85
CA LEU A 78 6.05 6.75 -3.32
C LEU A 78 4.60 6.33 -3.15
N SER A 79 4.07 5.51 -4.07
CA SER A 79 2.74 4.93 -3.98
C SER A 79 2.60 4.07 -2.71
N GLU A 80 3.61 3.23 -2.41
CA GLU A 80 3.70 2.45 -1.17
C GLU A 80 3.70 3.32 0.10
N ALA A 81 4.55 4.36 0.12
CA ALA A 81 4.62 5.28 1.26
C ALA A 81 3.35 6.14 1.38
N GLY A 82 2.74 6.50 0.25
CA GLY A 82 1.50 7.28 0.16
C GLY A 82 0.30 6.50 0.68
N ALA A 83 0.21 5.21 0.39
CA ALA A 83 -0.82 4.35 0.95
C ALA A 83 -0.72 4.27 2.49
N SER A 84 0.49 4.14 3.03
CA SER A 84 0.70 4.20 4.49
C SER A 84 0.38 5.58 5.07
N LEU A 85 0.63 6.67 4.34
CA LEU A 85 0.25 8.03 4.77
C LEU A 85 -1.27 8.19 4.83
N VAL A 86 -2.00 7.76 3.79
CA VAL A 86 -3.46 7.79 3.74
C VAL A 86 -4.07 6.94 4.85
N ASP A 87 -3.56 5.72 5.06
CA ASP A 87 -3.96 4.83 6.15
C ASP A 87 -3.82 5.50 7.53
N GLN A 88 -2.68 6.16 7.77
CA GLN A 88 -2.42 6.88 9.02
C GLN A 88 -3.35 8.08 9.20
N LYS A 89 -3.53 8.90 8.16
CA LYS A 89 -4.37 10.10 8.21
C LYS A 89 -5.86 9.75 8.43
N LEU A 90 -6.31 8.63 7.87
CA LEU A 90 -7.68 8.10 8.05
C LEU A 90 -7.84 7.17 9.26
N ASN A 91 -6.77 6.86 9.99
CA ASN A 91 -6.76 5.92 11.12
C ASN A 91 -7.37 4.55 10.77
N LEU A 92 -7.00 4.00 9.60
CA LEU A 92 -7.46 2.68 9.15
C LEU A 92 -6.70 1.56 9.85
N GLY A 93 -5.38 1.71 10.03
CA GLY A 93 -4.56 0.76 10.79
C GLY A 93 -4.41 -0.61 10.11
N ILE A 94 -4.44 -0.64 8.78
CA ILE A 94 -4.32 -1.88 7.98
C ILE A 94 -3.05 -1.89 7.12
N VAL A 95 -2.45 -0.75 6.80
CA VAL A 95 -1.18 -0.72 6.05
C VAL A 95 -0.01 -0.81 7.02
N PRO A 96 0.84 -1.86 6.96
CA PRO A 96 2.06 -1.88 7.76
C PRO A 96 2.89 -0.63 7.47
N LYS A 97 3.37 0.04 8.53
CA LYS A 97 4.01 1.35 8.42
C LYS A 97 5.08 1.35 7.33
N THR A 98 4.89 2.19 6.32
CA THR A 98 5.76 2.28 5.15
C THR A 98 6.26 3.69 4.96
N LYS A 99 7.57 3.87 4.76
CA LYS A 99 8.19 5.18 4.53
C LYS A 99 9.25 5.10 3.44
N VAL A 100 9.58 6.24 2.85
CA VAL A 100 10.73 6.39 1.95
C VAL A 100 12.00 6.36 2.79
N VAL A 101 12.93 5.49 2.45
CA VAL A 101 14.22 5.35 3.15
C VAL A 101 15.37 5.20 2.15
N TYR A 102 16.59 5.34 2.68
CA TYR A 102 17.82 5.09 1.95
C TYR A 102 18.54 3.92 2.59
N LEU A 103 18.83 2.88 1.81
CA LEU A 103 19.61 1.72 2.26
C LEU A 103 20.75 1.44 1.28
N THR A 104 21.87 0.97 1.82
CA THR A 104 23.01 0.48 1.05
C THR A 104 23.23 -0.97 1.43
N SER A 105 23.30 -1.89 0.46
CA SER A 105 23.63 -3.30 0.72
C SER A 105 24.31 -3.89 -0.51
N GLU A 106 25.31 -4.74 -0.32
CA GLU A 106 25.98 -5.47 -1.41
C GLU A 106 25.02 -6.40 -2.18
N THR A 107 23.94 -6.85 -1.53
CA THR A 107 22.93 -7.72 -2.14
C THR A 107 21.99 -7.01 -3.10
N PHE A 108 21.96 -5.67 -3.12
CA PHE A 108 21.15 -4.92 -4.08
C PHE A 108 21.75 -4.96 -5.49
N ASN A 109 20.93 -4.64 -6.50
CA ASN A 109 21.39 -4.63 -7.88
C ASN A 109 22.07 -3.31 -8.23
N TYR A 110 23.39 -3.34 -8.42
CA TYR A 110 24.19 -2.18 -8.84
C TYR A 110 24.85 -2.44 -10.19
N ASP A 111 25.08 -1.38 -10.97
CA ASP A 111 25.89 -1.45 -12.19
C ASP A 111 27.27 -2.06 -11.89
N SER A 112 27.78 -2.91 -12.80
CA SER A 112 29.07 -3.60 -12.64
C SER A 112 30.23 -2.64 -12.36
N ILE A 113 30.18 -1.44 -12.95
CA ILE A 113 31.16 -0.37 -12.73
C ILE A 113 31.12 0.06 -11.25
N ALA A 114 29.94 0.30 -10.69
CA ALA A 114 29.80 0.73 -9.30
C ALA A 114 30.31 -0.32 -8.30
N ARG A 115 30.11 -1.62 -8.59
CA ARG A 115 30.70 -2.72 -7.81
C ARG A 115 32.23 -2.70 -7.90
N GLY A 116 32.78 -2.61 -9.11
CA GLY A 116 34.22 -2.56 -9.35
C GLY A 116 34.90 -1.36 -8.66
N THR A 117 34.30 -0.16 -8.75
CA THR A 117 34.82 1.02 -8.06
C THR A 117 34.77 0.86 -6.53
N SER A 118 33.74 0.21 -5.99
CA SER A 118 33.64 -0.05 -4.54
C SER A 118 34.76 -1.00 -4.08
N HIS A 119 34.93 -2.14 -4.76
CA HIS A 119 35.99 -3.11 -4.43
C HIS A 119 37.39 -2.51 -4.56
N PHE A 120 37.65 -1.76 -5.64
CA PHE A 120 38.93 -1.09 -5.85
C PHE A 120 39.23 -0.06 -4.76
N LYS A 121 38.21 0.70 -4.33
CA LYS A 121 38.36 1.68 -3.25
C LYS A 121 38.62 1.03 -1.89
N HIS A 122 37.95 -0.09 -1.57
CA HIS A 122 38.26 -0.87 -0.37
C HIS A 122 39.69 -1.38 -0.40
N PHE A 123 40.09 -2.00 -1.52
CA PHE A 123 41.47 -2.48 -1.71
C PHE A 123 42.52 -1.37 -1.55
N MET A 124 42.31 -0.19 -2.15
CA MET A 124 43.25 0.93 -2.00
C MET A 124 43.27 1.52 -0.59
N PHE A 125 42.15 1.53 0.12
CA PHE A 125 42.10 1.98 1.51
C PHE A 125 42.89 1.03 2.42
N ASP A 126 42.69 -0.28 2.25
CA ASP A 126 43.37 -1.32 3.03
C ASP A 126 44.87 -1.39 2.69
N SER A 127 45.24 -1.16 1.42
CA SER A 127 46.63 -1.24 0.96
C SER A 127 47.43 0.05 1.13
N CYS A 128 46.78 1.22 1.16
CA CYS A 128 47.47 2.51 1.25
C CYS A 128 46.62 3.59 1.98
N PRO A 129 46.68 3.65 3.33
CA PRO A 129 45.80 4.52 4.14
C PRO A 129 46.03 6.03 3.90
N ILE A 130 47.18 6.43 3.36
CA ILE A 130 47.52 7.84 3.06
C ILE A 130 46.71 8.36 1.86
N VAL A 131 46.42 7.49 0.88
CA VAL A 131 45.65 7.84 -0.33
C VAL A 131 44.14 7.72 -0.08
N GLY A 132 43.72 6.82 0.81
CA GLY A 132 42.32 6.61 1.21
C GLY A 132 41.62 7.84 1.79
N LYS A 133 42.34 8.72 2.50
CA LYS A 133 41.80 9.94 3.12
C LYS A 133 41.30 11.01 2.13
N ARG A 134 41.65 10.92 0.84
CA ARG A 134 41.16 11.84 -0.20
C ARG A 134 39.81 11.40 -0.81
N PHE A 135 39.33 10.20 -0.50
CA PHE A 135 38.10 9.66 -1.04
C PHE A 135 36.96 9.73 -0.01
N ASN A 136 36.26 10.87 0.04
CA ASN A 136 35.17 11.12 1.01
C ASN A 136 33.90 10.24 0.83
N ARG A 137 33.88 9.32 -0.15
CA ARG A 137 32.77 8.37 -0.39
C ARG A 137 33.33 6.99 -0.71
N LEU A 138 33.58 6.23 0.36
CA LEU A 138 33.83 4.79 0.33
C LEU A 138 32.47 4.04 0.29
N GLY A 139 32.41 2.93 -0.43
CA GLY A 139 31.24 2.05 -0.50
C GLY A 139 30.22 2.34 -1.61
N LEU A 140 29.24 1.44 -1.70
CA LEU A 140 28.12 1.51 -2.63
C LEU A 140 27.20 2.71 -2.32
N LYS A 141 26.58 3.29 -3.35
CA LYS A 141 25.66 4.43 -3.19
C LYS A 141 24.37 3.97 -2.50
N PRO A 142 23.82 4.71 -1.52
CA PRO A 142 22.50 4.41 -0.98
C PRO A 142 21.42 4.45 -2.06
N LYS A 143 20.57 3.42 -2.07
CA LYS A 143 19.37 3.33 -2.91
C LYS A 143 18.18 3.88 -2.14
N VAL A 144 17.40 4.74 -2.78
CA VAL A 144 16.11 5.20 -2.27
C VAL A 144 15.05 4.16 -2.60
N GLY A 145 14.12 3.93 -1.69
CA GLY A 145 13.02 2.99 -1.88
C GLY A 145 12.01 3.05 -0.76
N SER A 146 10.95 2.26 -0.87
CA SER A 146 9.96 2.09 0.19
C SER A 146 10.46 1.02 1.14
N PHE A 147 10.32 1.29 2.44
CA PHE A 147 10.54 0.31 3.50
C PHE A 147 9.24 0.14 4.26
N GLN A 148 8.67 -1.06 4.14
CA GLN A 148 7.45 -1.47 4.81
C GLN A 148 7.81 -2.40 5.97
N VAL A 149 7.25 -2.14 7.16
CA VAL A 149 7.42 -3.04 8.31
C VAL A 149 6.85 -4.43 8.00
N PHE A 150 7.57 -5.48 8.36
CA PHE A 150 7.13 -6.85 8.17
C PHE A 150 6.10 -7.24 9.25
N VAL A 151 5.06 -7.98 8.86
CA VAL A 151 4.00 -8.46 9.76
C VAL A 151 4.06 -9.98 9.91
N ASP A 152 4.22 -10.44 11.16
CA ASP A 152 4.33 -11.87 11.49
C ASP A 152 2.94 -12.54 11.62
N GLY A 153 2.83 -13.80 11.18
CA GLY A 153 1.63 -14.63 11.39
C GLY A 153 0.47 -14.40 10.40
N TYR A 154 0.70 -13.61 9.36
CA TYR A 154 -0.27 -13.37 8.29
C TYR A 154 -0.15 -14.39 7.16
N LYS A 155 -1.24 -14.62 6.44
CA LYS A 155 -1.31 -15.41 5.20
C LYS A 155 -2.10 -14.64 4.13
N ASP A 156 -1.92 -14.98 2.88
CA ASP A 156 -2.68 -14.40 1.76
C ASP A 156 -4.18 -14.49 2.05
N ALA A 157 -4.94 -13.45 1.69
CA ALA A 157 -6.37 -13.44 1.96
C ALA A 157 -7.09 -14.57 1.24
N ASP A 158 -6.68 -14.93 0.02
CA ASP A 158 -7.21 -16.08 -0.72
C ASP A 158 -7.15 -17.38 0.10
N TYR A 159 -6.07 -17.61 0.85
CA TYR A 159 -5.93 -18.79 1.72
C TYR A 159 -7.03 -18.84 2.78
N TRP A 160 -7.27 -17.74 3.49
CA TRP A 160 -8.28 -17.69 4.56
C TRP A 160 -9.71 -17.64 4.02
N LEU A 161 -9.96 -16.89 2.95
CA LEU A 161 -11.27 -16.80 2.32
C LEU A 161 -11.76 -18.18 1.87
N ARG A 162 -10.92 -18.98 1.21
CA ARG A 162 -11.26 -20.36 0.82
C ARG A 162 -11.61 -21.24 2.02
N ARG A 163 -10.88 -21.11 3.13
CA ARG A 163 -11.18 -21.87 4.36
C ARG A 163 -12.51 -21.43 4.97
N PHE A 164 -12.79 -20.13 5.00
CA PHE A 164 -14.07 -19.63 5.51
C PHE A 164 -15.26 -19.99 4.63
N GLU A 165 -15.06 -20.21 3.33
CA GLU A 165 -16.10 -20.75 2.44
C GLU A 165 -16.46 -22.21 2.77
N VAL A 166 -15.47 -23.02 3.18
CA VAL A 166 -15.67 -24.45 3.50
C VAL A 166 -16.12 -24.64 4.95
N ASP A 167 -15.39 -24.07 5.91
CA ASP A 167 -15.56 -24.31 7.34
C ASP A 167 -16.63 -23.39 7.97
N GLY A 168 -16.97 -22.29 7.27
CA GLY A 168 -17.80 -21.21 7.80
C GLY A 168 -17.01 -20.29 8.74
N MET A 169 -17.24 -18.98 8.64
CA MET A 169 -16.66 -18.01 9.57
C MET A 169 -17.50 -17.91 10.85
N PRO A 170 -16.92 -18.03 12.06
CA PRO A 170 -17.68 -17.86 13.31
C PRO A 170 -18.35 -16.48 13.38
N PRO A 171 -19.61 -16.36 13.88
CA PRO A 171 -20.34 -15.08 13.90
C PRO A 171 -19.60 -13.93 14.59
N ALA A 172 -18.88 -14.22 15.69
CA ALA A 172 -18.05 -13.23 16.39
C ALA A 172 -16.91 -12.68 15.51
N THR A 173 -16.32 -13.54 14.66
CA THR A 173 -15.26 -13.17 13.71
C THR A 173 -15.81 -12.43 12.50
N GLN A 174 -17.03 -12.73 12.06
CA GLN A 174 -17.65 -12.09 10.89
C GLN A 174 -17.73 -10.57 11.04
N ARG A 175 -18.13 -10.07 12.22
CA ARG A 175 -18.21 -8.63 12.47
C ARG A 175 -16.85 -7.95 12.39
N GLU A 176 -15.84 -8.51 13.07
CA GLU A 176 -14.49 -7.93 13.08
C GLU A 176 -13.86 -7.99 11.68
N PHE A 177 -14.00 -9.12 10.99
CA PHE A 177 -13.51 -9.27 9.62
C PHE A 177 -14.14 -8.25 8.68
N ARG A 178 -15.47 -8.06 8.76
CA ARG A 178 -16.18 -7.08 7.96
C ARG A 178 -15.63 -5.68 8.20
N PHE A 179 -15.37 -5.31 9.44
CA PHE A 179 -14.82 -3.98 9.75
C PHE A 179 -13.41 -3.78 9.19
N GLN A 180 -12.53 -4.78 9.32
CA GLN A 180 -11.19 -4.79 8.72
C GLN A 180 -11.26 -4.74 7.18
N PHE A 181 -12.19 -5.47 6.58
CA PHE A 181 -12.44 -5.49 5.15
C PHE A 181 -12.94 -4.15 4.61
N GLU A 182 -13.89 -3.51 5.28
CA GLU A 182 -14.41 -2.19 4.90
C GLU A 182 -13.30 -1.13 4.93
N ARG A 183 -12.35 -1.20 5.87
CA ARG A 183 -11.16 -0.35 5.89
C ARG A 183 -10.26 -0.55 4.66
N LEU A 184 -10.07 -1.81 4.23
CA LEU A 184 -9.34 -2.13 2.99
C LEU A 184 -10.03 -1.51 1.77
N VAL A 185 -11.35 -1.64 1.69
CA VAL A 185 -12.17 -1.04 0.62
C VAL A 185 -11.97 0.48 0.59
N VAL A 186 -12.08 1.15 1.75
CA VAL A 186 -11.90 2.61 1.86
C VAL A 186 -10.51 3.03 1.38
N LEU A 187 -9.45 2.35 1.84
CA LEU A 187 -8.08 2.65 1.42
C LEU A 187 -7.93 2.52 -0.11
N ASP A 188 -8.23 1.33 -0.64
CA ASP A 188 -8.03 1.01 -2.06
C ASP A 188 -8.84 1.91 -2.97
N TYR A 189 -10.04 2.29 -2.55
CA TYR A 189 -10.91 3.16 -3.31
C TYR A 189 -10.37 4.58 -3.37
N ILE A 190 -9.98 5.16 -2.23
CA ILE A 190 -9.42 6.53 -2.16
C ILE A 190 -8.14 6.63 -2.98
N ILE A 191 -7.20 5.70 -2.81
CA ILE A 191 -5.92 5.73 -3.55
C ILE A 191 -6.06 5.24 -5.00
N ARG A 192 -7.25 4.77 -5.40
CA ARG A 192 -7.54 4.05 -6.64
C ARG A 192 -6.45 3.01 -6.95
N ASN A 193 -6.35 2.00 -6.09
CA ASN A 193 -5.43 0.90 -6.31
C ASN A 193 -5.78 0.16 -7.62
N THR A 194 -4.77 -0.13 -8.44
CA THR A 194 -4.93 -0.77 -9.75
C THR A 194 -4.43 -2.22 -9.77
N ASP A 195 -3.98 -2.75 -8.63
CA ASP A 195 -3.40 -4.10 -8.51
C ASP A 195 -3.80 -4.84 -7.23
N ARG A 196 -4.98 -4.58 -6.68
CA ARG A 196 -5.45 -5.36 -5.52
C ARG A 196 -6.05 -6.70 -5.95
N GLY A 197 -5.21 -7.74 -6.00
CA GLY A 197 -5.62 -9.15 -6.00
C GLY A 197 -5.84 -9.69 -4.58
N ASN A 198 -6.45 -10.87 -4.43
CA ASN A 198 -6.65 -11.54 -3.13
C ASN A 198 -5.35 -12.15 -2.54
N ASP A 199 -4.28 -12.14 -3.31
CA ASP A 199 -2.89 -12.42 -2.94
C ASP A 199 -2.17 -11.16 -2.41
N ASN A 200 -2.67 -9.96 -2.71
CA ASN A 200 -2.03 -8.69 -2.35
C ASN A 200 -2.59 -8.05 -1.07
N TRP A 201 -3.36 -8.77 -0.27
CA TRP A 201 -3.69 -8.40 1.10
C TRP A 201 -3.69 -9.65 1.95
N LEU A 202 -3.33 -9.49 3.21
CA LEU A 202 -3.12 -10.60 4.11
C LEU A 202 -4.17 -10.61 5.21
N ILE A 203 -4.49 -11.81 5.70
CA ILE A 203 -5.32 -12.03 6.87
C ILE A 203 -4.49 -12.78 7.91
N LYS A 204 -4.54 -12.29 9.15
CA LYS A 204 -4.13 -13.05 10.33
C LYS A 204 -5.39 -13.44 11.07
N TYR A 205 -5.53 -14.72 11.37
CA TYR A 205 -6.65 -15.24 12.14
C TYR A 205 -6.15 -16.19 13.22
N ASP A 206 -6.39 -15.81 14.48
CA ASP A 206 -6.11 -16.62 15.65
C ASP A 206 -7.45 -17.19 16.16
N PRO A 207 -7.70 -18.52 16.02
CA PRO A 207 -8.94 -19.13 16.48
C PRO A 207 -9.06 -19.00 18.00
N PRO A 208 -10.30 -18.98 18.54
CA PRO A 208 -10.50 -18.85 19.98
C PRO A 208 -9.88 -20.05 20.68
N VAL A 209 -8.96 -19.79 21.62
CA VAL A 209 -8.34 -20.85 22.42
C VAL A 209 -9.35 -21.28 23.48
N VAL A 210 -9.85 -22.52 23.37
CA VAL A 210 -10.53 -23.17 24.49
C VAL A 210 -9.45 -23.49 25.53
N LYS A 211 -9.39 -22.72 26.62
CA LYS A 211 -8.58 -23.12 27.79
C LYS A 211 -9.21 -24.41 28.32
N ASN A 212 -8.53 -25.55 28.12
CA ASN A 212 -9.03 -26.85 28.56
C ASN A 212 -9.35 -26.85 30.07
N GLN A 213 -10.45 -27.54 30.38
CA GLN A 213 -11.09 -27.73 31.68
C GLN A 213 -10.14 -28.04 32.86
N PRO A 214 -10.54 -27.77 34.12
CA PRO A 214 -9.86 -28.31 35.29
C PRO A 214 -9.83 -29.83 35.19
N ARG A 215 -8.69 -30.43 35.55
CA ARG A 215 -8.54 -31.88 35.71
C ARG A 215 -9.65 -32.40 36.63
N LEU A 216 -10.27 -33.52 36.28
CA LEU A 216 -11.19 -34.25 37.16
C LEU A 216 -10.54 -34.46 38.53
N GLY A 217 -11.03 -33.73 39.53
CA GLY A 217 -10.75 -33.89 40.95
C GLY A 217 -11.93 -33.30 41.69
N GLY A 218 -12.73 -34.17 42.31
CA GLY A 218 -14.09 -33.91 42.75
C GLY A 218 -14.28 -32.80 43.79
N GLY A 219 -15.49 -32.29 43.80
CA GLY A 219 -16.04 -31.35 44.78
C GLY A 219 -17.30 -30.73 44.20
N ASP A 220 -18.44 -31.01 44.83
CA ASP A 220 -19.74 -30.42 44.49
C ASP A 220 -19.70 -28.91 44.75
N GLU A 221 -19.45 -28.11 43.72
CA GLU A 221 -19.67 -26.67 43.75
C GLU A 221 -20.64 -26.27 42.62
N GLU A 222 -21.63 -25.48 43.01
CA GLU A 222 -22.77 -25.05 42.21
C GLU A 222 -22.37 -24.52 40.83
N MET A 223 -23.11 -25.00 39.83
CA MET A 223 -23.00 -24.66 38.42
C MET A 223 -23.24 -23.15 38.20
N LYS A 224 -22.15 -22.36 38.21
CA LYS A 224 -22.18 -20.96 37.74
C LYS A 224 -22.41 -20.93 36.23
N ASP A 225 -23.19 -19.93 35.82
CA ASP A 225 -23.69 -19.64 34.48
C ASP A 225 -22.70 -20.00 33.32
N PRO A 226 -23.13 -20.66 32.22
CA PRO A 226 -22.29 -21.06 31.07
C PRO A 226 -21.68 -19.91 30.25
N THR A 227 -21.65 -18.68 30.76
CA THR A 227 -21.26 -17.49 29.99
C THR A 227 -19.88 -16.94 30.38
N ASP A 228 -19.23 -17.53 31.38
CA ASP A 228 -18.00 -16.98 31.97
C ASP A 228 -16.75 -17.87 31.77
N TRP A 229 -16.77 -18.77 30.78
CA TRP A 229 -15.50 -19.30 30.27
C TRP A 229 -14.78 -18.18 29.55
N ASP A 230 -13.69 -17.73 30.16
CA ASP A 230 -12.71 -16.74 29.69
C ASP A 230 -12.02 -17.24 28.40
N THR A 231 -12.85 -17.41 27.36
CA THR A 231 -12.51 -17.86 26.02
C THR A 231 -11.88 -16.65 25.35
N ALA A 232 -10.58 -16.72 25.06
CA ALA A 232 -9.90 -15.64 24.37
C ALA A 232 -10.66 -15.32 23.08
N LYS A 233 -11.15 -14.08 22.95
CA LYS A 233 -11.93 -13.65 21.78
C LYS A 233 -11.14 -13.97 20.50
N PRO A 234 -11.77 -14.54 19.46
CA PRO A 234 -11.10 -14.79 18.20
C PRO A 234 -10.59 -13.46 17.64
N ASN A 235 -9.33 -13.43 17.23
CA ASN A 235 -8.69 -12.22 16.70
C ASN A 235 -8.49 -12.37 15.19
N ILE A 236 -9.05 -11.45 14.40
CA ILE A 236 -8.83 -11.38 12.97
C ILE A 236 -8.33 -9.99 12.59
N SER A 237 -7.32 -9.92 11.73
CA SER A 237 -6.73 -8.66 11.30
C SER A 237 -6.35 -8.72 9.82
N VAL A 238 -6.52 -7.61 9.12
CA VAL A 238 -6.13 -7.46 7.70
C VAL A 238 -4.87 -6.62 7.60
N ALA A 239 -3.96 -6.99 6.70
CA ALA A 239 -2.81 -6.18 6.32
C ALA A 239 -2.83 -5.90 4.80
N ALA A 240 -2.90 -4.63 4.43
CA ALA A 240 -2.84 -4.17 3.05
C ALA A 240 -1.38 -3.95 2.61
N ILE A 241 -0.84 -4.92 1.87
CA ILE A 241 0.55 -4.91 1.38
C ILE A 241 0.61 -4.59 -0.12
N ASP A 242 1.80 -4.41 -0.69
CA ASP A 242 2.01 -4.19 -2.12
C ASP A 242 1.14 -3.09 -2.76
N ASN A 243 1.24 -1.88 -2.22
CA ASN A 243 0.45 -0.72 -2.65
C ASN A 243 1.17 0.11 -3.74
N GLY A 244 2.19 -0.45 -4.39
CA GLY A 244 3.06 0.28 -5.34
C GLY A 244 2.40 0.72 -6.64
N LEU A 245 1.15 0.34 -6.89
CA LEU A 245 0.43 0.56 -8.14
C LEU A 245 -0.92 1.25 -7.88
N ALA A 246 -0.87 2.30 -7.06
CA ALA A 246 -1.97 3.21 -6.76
C ALA A 246 -1.62 4.66 -7.19
N PHE A 247 -2.53 5.60 -6.92
CA PHE A 247 -2.45 7.02 -7.29
C PHE A 247 -2.33 7.26 -8.80
N PRO A 248 -3.29 6.81 -9.62
CA PRO A 248 -3.28 7.10 -11.04
C PRO A 248 -3.61 8.57 -11.33
N PHE A 249 -3.01 9.13 -12.37
CA PHE A 249 -3.27 10.51 -12.82
C PHE A 249 -4.51 10.64 -13.71
N LYS A 250 -5.11 9.50 -14.11
CA LYS A 250 -6.42 9.43 -14.77
C LYS A 250 -7.10 8.11 -14.43
N HIS A 251 -8.42 8.02 -14.53
CA HIS A 251 -9.07 6.71 -14.44
C HIS A 251 -8.61 5.80 -15.60
N PRO A 252 -8.54 4.47 -15.38
CA PRO A 252 -8.15 3.54 -16.43
C PRO A 252 -9.07 3.60 -17.65
N ASP A 253 -8.51 3.43 -18.84
CA ASP A 253 -9.30 3.37 -20.08
C ASP A 253 -10.11 2.06 -20.12
N SER A 254 -11.32 2.06 -20.70
CA SER A 254 -12.29 0.94 -20.60
C SER A 254 -11.79 -0.43 -21.07
N TRP A 255 -10.76 -0.49 -21.92
CA TRP A 255 -10.14 -1.75 -22.38
C TRP A 255 -9.12 -2.33 -21.38
N ARG A 256 -8.78 -1.60 -20.31
CA ARG A 256 -7.97 -2.04 -19.15
C ARG A 256 -8.56 -1.49 -17.86
N ALA A 257 -9.57 -2.19 -17.32
CA ALA A 257 -10.36 -1.68 -16.20
C ALA A 257 -9.64 -1.70 -14.82
N TYR A 258 -8.60 -2.52 -14.64
CA TYR A 258 -7.91 -2.75 -13.35
C TYR A 258 -8.91 -2.85 -12.17
N PRO A 259 -9.71 -3.93 -12.13
CA PRO A 259 -10.78 -4.06 -11.15
C PRO A 259 -10.22 -4.31 -9.75
N TYR A 260 -11.04 -4.02 -8.74
CA TYR A 260 -10.77 -4.44 -7.37
C TYR A 260 -11.20 -5.90 -7.20
N HIS A 261 -10.27 -6.84 -7.02
CA HIS A 261 -10.64 -8.26 -6.96
C HIS A 261 -11.52 -8.61 -5.76
N TRP A 262 -11.40 -7.84 -4.67
CA TRP A 262 -12.29 -8.00 -3.53
C TRP A 262 -13.75 -7.66 -3.84
N ALA A 263 -14.08 -6.99 -4.94
CA ALA A 263 -15.47 -6.68 -5.28
C ALA A 263 -16.31 -7.93 -5.56
N TRP A 264 -15.66 -9.07 -5.86
CA TRP A 264 -16.33 -10.33 -6.14
C TRP A 264 -16.57 -11.23 -4.91
N ILE A 265 -16.00 -10.89 -3.76
CA ILE A 265 -16.21 -11.71 -2.54
C ILE A 265 -17.58 -11.40 -1.93
N PRO A 266 -18.23 -12.35 -1.22
CA PRO A 266 -19.56 -12.15 -0.64
C PRO A 266 -19.66 -10.92 0.27
N GLN A 267 -18.59 -10.60 1.00
CA GLN A 267 -18.53 -9.47 1.92
C GLN A 267 -18.68 -8.12 1.20
N ALA A 268 -18.32 -8.01 -0.08
CA ALA A 268 -18.49 -6.77 -0.85
C ALA A 268 -19.95 -6.44 -1.17
N LYS A 269 -20.88 -7.40 -1.02
CA LYS A 269 -22.32 -7.18 -1.22
C LYS A 269 -23.00 -6.59 0.01
N VAL A 270 -22.34 -6.63 1.17
CA VAL A 270 -22.89 -6.13 2.42
C VAL A 270 -22.71 -4.60 2.49
N PRO A 271 -23.75 -3.82 2.83
CA PRO A 271 -23.65 -2.36 3.03
C PRO A 271 -22.53 -1.96 3.99
N PHE A 272 -21.96 -0.77 3.88
CA PHE A 272 -21.00 -0.28 4.88
C PHE A 272 -21.63 -0.22 6.27
N SER A 273 -20.90 -0.72 7.28
CA SER A 273 -21.28 -0.66 8.70
C SER A 273 -21.39 0.78 9.21
N GLN A 274 -22.08 0.95 10.34
CA GLN A 274 -22.16 2.25 10.99
C GLN A 274 -20.80 2.67 11.55
N GLU A 275 -20.04 1.71 12.07
CA GLU A 275 -18.70 1.92 12.59
C GLU A 275 -17.74 2.49 11.53
N THR A 276 -17.80 2.00 10.30
CA THR A 276 -17.02 2.56 9.18
C THR A 276 -17.49 3.96 8.81
N LYS A 277 -18.81 4.22 8.81
CA LYS A 277 -19.35 5.56 8.54
C LYS A 277 -18.89 6.57 9.57
N ASP A 278 -19.00 6.23 10.86
CA ASP A 278 -18.60 7.09 11.97
C ASP A 278 -17.10 7.38 11.95
N LEU A 279 -16.28 6.40 11.51
CA LEU A 279 -14.84 6.57 11.35
C LEU A 279 -14.46 7.47 10.17
N ILE A 280 -15.16 7.35 9.04
CA ILE A 280 -14.71 7.93 7.75
C ILE A 280 -15.44 9.21 7.38
N LEU A 281 -16.78 9.25 7.51
CA LEU A 281 -17.59 10.39 7.05
C LEU A 281 -17.16 11.73 7.67
N PRO A 282 -16.89 11.85 8.98
CA PRO A 282 -16.48 13.13 9.56
C PRO A 282 -15.20 13.69 8.92
N ARG A 283 -14.27 12.80 8.53
CA ARG A 283 -12.99 13.18 7.92
C ARG A 283 -13.16 13.60 6.46
N ILE A 284 -13.82 12.78 5.65
CA ILE A 284 -13.93 13.05 4.21
C ILE A 284 -15.01 14.09 3.86
N ARG A 285 -15.86 14.49 4.82
CA ARG A 285 -16.77 15.64 4.68
C ARG A 285 -16.09 16.97 4.94
N ASP A 286 -15.04 16.98 5.76
CA ASP A 286 -14.27 18.18 6.08
C ASP A 286 -13.30 18.50 4.94
N ILE A 287 -13.47 19.68 4.34
CA ILE A 287 -12.62 20.16 3.26
C ILE A 287 -11.19 20.37 3.75
N ASN A 288 -11.01 20.88 4.97
CA ASN A 288 -9.68 21.14 5.53
C ASN A 288 -8.89 19.83 5.68
N PHE A 289 -9.54 18.77 6.16
CA PHE A 289 -8.93 17.44 6.24
C PHE A 289 -8.43 16.93 4.88
N VAL A 290 -9.25 17.09 3.83
CA VAL A 290 -8.89 16.66 2.47
C VAL A 290 -7.73 17.50 1.92
N GLU A 291 -7.73 18.80 2.14
CA GLU A 291 -6.64 19.70 1.73
C GLU A 291 -5.33 19.36 2.44
N GLU A 292 -5.36 19.16 3.76
CA GLU A 292 -4.18 18.71 4.52
C GLU A 292 -3.65 17.37 4.02
N LEU A 293 -4.53 16.41 3.70
CA LEU A 293 -4.12 15.12 3.14
C LEU A 293 -3.41 15.31 1.79
N ILE A 294 -3.92 16.19 0.93
CA ILE A 294 -3.30 16.52 -0.35
C ILE A 294 -1.93 17.17 -0.14
N ASP A 295 -1.80 18.09 0.81
CA ASP A 295 -0.52 18.74 1.13
C ASP A 295 0.51 17.75 1.72
N ASP A 296 0.08 16.85 2.59
CA ASP A 296 0.92 15.77 3.13
C ASP A 296 1.43 14.85 2.02
N LEU A 297 0.56 14.44 1.08
CA LEU A 297 0.93 13.67 -0.11
C LEU A 297 1.87 14.46 -1.02
N ARG A 298 1.65 15.76 -1.18
CA ARG A 298 2.51 16.62 -1.99
C ARG A 298 3.91 16.69 -1.42
N ASN A 299 4.03 16.85 -0.10
CA ASN A 299 5.32 16.87 0.59
C ASN A 299 6.06 15.54 0.47
N LEU A 300 5.33 14.42 0.47
CA LEU A 300 5.90 13.11 0.19
C LEU A 300 6.38 13.00 -1.27
N PHE A 301 5.54 13.34 -2.25
CA PHE A 301 5.81 13.09 -3.67
C PHE A 301 6.88 14.03 -4.22
N LYS A 302 7.00 15.25 -3.68
CA LYS A 302 8.08 16.22 -3.98
C LYS A 302 9.48 15.70 -3.65
N GLN A 303 9.61 14.64 -2.85
CA GLN A 303 10.91 14.02 -2.58
C GLN A 303 11.51 13.35 -3.82
N ASP A 304 10.69 13.01 -4.81
CA ASP A 304 11.18 12.47 -6.08
C ASP A 304 11.80 13.56 -6.96
N LYS A 305 12.99 13.28 -7.50
CA LYS A 305 13.66 14.20 -8.42
C LYS A 305 12.88 14.42 -9.73
N GLY A 306 12.04 13.48 -10.12
CA GLY A 306 11.17 13.56 -11.29
C GLY A 306 9.75 14.02 -10.95
N PHE A 307 9.55 14.69 -9.81
CA PHE A 307 8.24 15.22 -9.43
C PHE A 307 7.76 16.25 -10.48
N ASP A 308 6.57 16.01 -11.01
CA ASP A 308 5.87 16.93 -11.91
C ASP A 308 4.59 17.42 -11.22
N GLY A 309 4.49 18.72 -10.98
CA GLY A 309 3.38 19.31 -10.23
C GLY A 309 2.03 19.17 -10.95
N LYS A 310 2.02 19.14 -12.29
CA LYS A 310 0.80 19.00 -13.09
C LYS A 310 0.28 17.57 -13.04
N ALA A 311 1.17 16.59 -13.15
CA ALA A 311 0.83 15.17 -13.00
C ALA A 311 0.34 14.87 -11.59
N PHE A 312 0.95 15.49 -10.56
CA PHE A 312 0.46 15.40 -9.19
C PHE A 312 -0.95 15.98 -9.03
N ASP A 313 -1.20 17.18 -9.59
CA ASP A 313 -2.54 17.78 -9.57
C ASP A 313 -3.58 16.87 -10.23
N GLN A 314 -3.21 16.16 -11.30
CA GLN A 314 -4.06 15.15 -11.96
C GLN A 314 -4.32 13.93 -11.07
N GLN A 315 -3.30 13.41 -10.36
CA GLN A 315 -3.48 12.33 -9.37
C GLN A 315 -4.47 12.74 -8.27
N MET A 316 -4.32 13.96 -7.73
CA MET A 316 -5.20 14.47 -6.68
C MET A 316 -6.62 14.73 -7.20
N SER A 317 -6.77 15.11 -8.47
CA SER A 317 -8.08 15.26 -9.12
C SER A 317 -8.83 13.92 -9.19
N VAL A 318 -8.13 12.81 -9.45
CA VAL A 318 -8.71 11.45 -9.40
C VAL A 318 -9.05 11.06 -7.97
N MET A 319 -8.12 11.23 -7.02
CA MET A 319 -8.33 10.91 -5.61
C MET A 319 -9.54 11.65 -5.03
N HIS A 320 -9.68 12.94 -5.35
CA HIS A 320 -10.81 13.74 -4.89
C HIS A 320 -12.14 13.24 -5.49
N GLY A 321 -12.16 12.87 -6.77
CA GLY A 321 -13.31 12.20 -7.38
C GLY A 321 -13.69 10.87 -6.69
N GLN A 322 -12.69 10.09 -6.25
CA GLN A 322 -12.94 8.88 -5.44
C GLN A 322 -13.53 9.23 -4.07
N ILE A 323 -13.00 10.25 -3.40
CA ILE A 323 -13.52 10.72 -2.11
C ILE A 323 -14.99 11.14 -2.23
N LEU A 324 -15.38 11.84 -3.30
CA LEU A 324 -16.77 12.24 -3.55
C LEU A 324 -17.70 11.03 -3.72
N ASN A 325 -17.30 10.04 -4.54
CA ASN A 325 -18.08 8.82 -4.71
C ASN A 325 -18.21 8.01 -3.41
N LEU A 326 -17.12 7.90 -2.64
CA LEU A 326 -17.12 7.21 -1.35
C LEU A 326 -18.02 7.91 -0.34
N LYS A 327 -17.94 9.24 -0.24
CA LYS A 327 -18.82 10.06 0.61
C LYS A 327 -20.28 9.79 0.29
N GLN A 328 -20.65 9.81 -0.99
CA GLN A 328 -22.03 9.54 -1.41
C GLN A 328 -22.45 8.10 -1.08
N ALA A 329 -21.60 7.10 -1.36
CA ALA A 329 -21.89 5.71 -1.05
C ALA A 329 -22.11 5.45 0.46
N LEU A 330 -21.32 6.10 1.31
CA LEU A 330 -21.46 5.98 2.77
C LEU A 330 -22.76 6.63 3.26
N ILE A 331 -23.18 7.77 2.68
CA ILE A 331 -24.46 8.42 2.98
C ILE A 331 -25.65 7.56 2.51
N ASP A 332 -25.55 6.98 1.32
CA ASP A 332 -26.61 6.17 0.70
C ASP A 332 -26.76 4.76 1.31
N ASN A 333 -25.97 4.42 2.34
CA ASN A 333 -25.88 3.05 2.87
C ASN A 333 -25.54 2.00 1.79
N SER A 334 -24.70 2.37 0.82
CA SER A 334 -24.27 1.46 -0.24
C SER A 334 -23.31 0.38 0.27
N SER A 335 -23.19 -0.73 -0.47
CA SER A 335 -22.15 -1.74 -0.28
C SER A 335 -20.86 -1.40 -1.06
N PRO A 336 -19.72 -2.03 -0.75
CA PRO A 336 -18.50 -1.93 -1.56
C PRO A 336 -18.72 -2.25 -3.05
N LEU A 337 -19.56 -3.23 -3.37
CA LEU A 337 -19.91 -3.57 -4.75
C LEU A 337 -20.67 -2.42 -5.45
N GLN A 338 -21.65 -1.82 -4.76
CA GLN A 338 -22.38 -0.66 -5.28
C GLN A 338 -21.50 0.57 -5.43
N LEU A 339 -20.51 0.76 -4.54
CA LEU A 339 -19.52 1.83 -4.64
C LEU A 339 -18.70 1.72 -5.93
N VAL A 340 -18.17 0.54 -6.25
CA VAL A 340 -17.35 0.35 -7.47
C VAL A 340 -18.17 0.39 -8.76
N GLN A 341 -19.48 0.29 -8.66
CA GLN A 341 -20.44 0.49 -9.76
C GLN A 341 -20.75 1.98 -10.01
N LYS A 342 -20.38 2.91 -9.12
CA LYS A 342 -20.61 4.34 -9.36
C LYS A 342 -19.76 4.84 -10.54
N PRO A 343 -20.27 5.77 -11.37
CA PRO A 343 -19.50 6.33 -12.47
C PRO A 343 -18.28 7.09 -11.96
N ALA A 344 -17.19 7.05 -12.73
CA ALA A 344 -15.96 7.72 -12.36
C ALA A 344 -16.10 9.25 -12.44
N ILE A 345 -15.68 9.94 -11.39
CA ILE A 345 -15.66 11.40 -11.32
C ILE A 345 -14.20 11.87 -11.46
N VAL A 346 -13.98 12.91 -12.25
CA VAL A 346 -12.71 13.64 -12.31
C VAL A 346 -12.98 15.12 -12.11
N LEU A 347 -12.23 15.75 -11.22
CA LEU A 347 -12.28 17.19 -11.04
C LEU A 347 -11.38 17.88 -12.06
N ARG A 348 -11.88 18.90 -12.78
CA ARG A 348 -11.08 19.72 -13.69
C ARG A 348 -10.87 21.11 -13.11
N ARG A 349 -9.65 21.65 -13.18
CA ARG A 349 -9.41 23.05 -12.79
C ARG A 349 -10.16 23.99 -13.72
N THR A 350 -10.85 24.96 -13.13
CA THR A 350 -11.51 26.04 -13.87
C THR A 350 -10.42 26.96 -14.46
N SER A 351 -10.23 26.90 -15.77
CA SER A 351 -9.27 27.73 -16.50
C SER A 351 -9.82 29.14 -16.68
N GLY A 352 -9.70 29.99 -15.67
CA GLY A 352 -10.05 31.40 -15.75
C GLY A 352 -9.74 32.12 -14.45
N LEU A 353 -8.90 33.16 -14.52
CA LEU A 353 -8.33 33.97 -13.42
C LEU A 353 -7.01 33.43 -12.84
N VAL A 354 -5.98 33.36 -13.68
CA VAL A 354 -4.59 33.46 -13.21
C VAL A 354 -4.12 34.90 -13.46
N GLY A 355 -4.49 35.79 -12.54
CA GLY A 355 -3.72 36.99 -12.29
C GLY A 355 -2.48 36.58 -11.49
N THR A 356 -1.31 36.96 -11.97
CA THR A 356 -0.02 36.77 -11.30
C THR A 356 0.01 37.60 -10.02
N THR A 357 -0.57 37.08 -8.93
CA THR A 357 -0.46 37.48 -7.51
C THR A 357 -1.73 37.03 -6.79
N SER A 358 -1.73 35.84 -6.18
CA SER A 358 -2.53 35.58 -4.97
C SER A 358 -2.22 34.21 -4.39
N THR A 359 -1.84 34.26 -3.13
CA THR A 359 -1.75 33.20 -2.13
C THR A 359 -2.99 32.29 -2.18
N PHE A 360 -2.75 30.97 -2.19
CA PHE A 360 -3.67 29.87 -1.85
C PHE A 360 -5.17 30.14 -2.05
N LYS A 361 -5.68 29.91 -3.27
CA LYS A 361 -7.09 29.49 -3.43
C LYS A 361 -7.22 28.03 -2.99
N SER A 362 -8.28 27.73 -2.23
CA SER A 362 -8.65 26.38 -1.81
C SER A 362 -8.66 25.40 -3.00
N PHE A 363 -8.13 24.19 -2.80
CA PHE A 363 -8.12 23.15 -3.83
C PHE A 363 -9.55 22.70 -4.16
N SER A 364 -10.55 22.89 -3.30
CA SER A 364 -11.96 22.61 -3.65
C SER A 364 -12.60 23.71 -4.50
N ASP A 365 -12.24 24.97 -4.29
CA ASP A 365 -12.89 26.12 -4.96
C ASP A 365 -12.44 26.30 -6.42
N ALA A 366 -11.36 25.62 -6.82
CA ALA A 366 -10.74 25.77 -8.13
C ALA A 366 -11.20 24.75 -9.17
N PHE A 367 -12.16 23.86 -8.86
CA PHE A 367 -12.51 22.75 -9.74
C PHE A 367 -14.01 22.62 -10.05
N THR A 368 -14.31 22.25 -11.29
CA THR A 368 -15.63 21.78 -11.73
C THR A 368 -15.64 20.26 -11.84
N GLU A 369 -16.76 19.65 -11.44
CA GLU A 369 -16.98 18.21 -11.53
C GLU A 369 -17.24 17.80 -12.99
N ASP A 370 -16.42 16.88 -13.52
CA ASP A 370 -16.66 16.23 -14.80
C ASP A 370 -16.95 14.75 -14.55
N VAL A 371 -18.24 14.38 -14.61
CA VAL A 371 -18.69 13.00 -14.47
C VAL A 371 -18.46 12.29 -15.80
N GLN A 372 -17.59 11.28 -15.82
CA GLN A 372 -17.45 10.42 -16.99
C GLN A 372 -18.73 9.58 -17.14
N ARG A 373 -19.66 10.05 -17.96
CA ARG A 373 -20.87 9.32 -18.38
C ARG A 373 -20.51 8.19 -19.35
N LYS A 374 -19.77 7.20 -18.87
CA LYS A 374 -19.64 5.89 -19.53
C LYS A 374 -20.20 4.87 -18.57
N SER A 375 -20.98 3.91 -19.09
CA SER A 375 -21.60 2.86 -18.30
C SER A 375 -20.56 2.19 -17.39
N PRO A 376 -20.82 2.03 -16.08
CA PRO A 376 -19.95 1.25 -15.23
C PRO A 376 -19.87 -0.17 -15.79
N PHE A 377 -18.65 -0.70 -15.93
CA PHE A 377 -18.40 -2.01 -16.53
C PHE A 377 -19.10 -3.16 -15.78
N PHE A 378 -19.45 -2.94 -14.50
CA PHE A 378 -20.19 -3.87 -13.64
C PHE A 378 -21.71 -3.89 -13.89
N SER A 379 -22.14 -3.67 -15.14
CA SER A 379 -23.51 -3.96 -15.58
C SER A 379 -23.53 -5.31 -16.30
N TRP A 380 -23.52 -6.41 -15.54
CA TRP A 380 -23.93 -7.72 -16.06
C TRP A 380 -24.89 -8.36 -15.07
N CYS A 381 -25.95 -8.93 -15.65
CA CYS A 381 -27.19 -9.43 -15.06
C CYS A 381 -27.02 -10.36 -13.86
#